data_AF-A0AAD2HL06-F1
#
_entry.id   AF-A0AAD2HL06-F1
#
_cell.length_a   1.000
_cell.length_b   1.000
_cell.length_c   1.000
_cell.angle_alpha   90.00
_cell.angle_beta   90.00
_cell.angle_gamma   90.00
#
_symmetry.space_group_name_H-M   'P 1'
#
loop_
_entity.id
_entity.type
_entity.pdbx_description
1 polymer ?
#
loop_
_entity_poly.entity_id
_entity_poly.type
_entity_poly.pdbx_seq_one_letter_code
_entity_poly.pdbx_strand_id
1 'polypeptide(L)' 'MLSATRAAVRSMIEFLAAEHGLSRVEAYMLCSVAGDLRLHEVVDMPNFVVGMMIPKSILRS' A
#
# COMPACT_ATOMS: atom_id res chain seq x y z
N MET A 1 -7.90 -7.78 10.94
CA MET A 1 -6.64 -7.00 10.85
C MET A 1 -5.78 -7.45 9.66
N LEU A 2 -5.25 -8.68 9.64
CA LEU A 2 -4.46 -9.21 8.52
C LEU A 2 -5.15 -9.13 7.14
N SER A 3 -6.46 -9.40 7.07
CA SER A 3 -7.25 -9.29 5.84
C SER A 3 -7.32 -7.85 5.30
N ALA A 4 -7.50 -6.87 6.18
CA ALA A 4 -7.54 -5.45 5.83
C ALA A 4 -6.17 -4.96 5.33
N THR A 5 -5.09 -5.35 6.02
CA THR A 5 -3.72 -5.08 5.57
C THR A 5 -3.44 -5.69 4.19
N ARG A 6 -3.85 -6.94 3.98
CA ARG A 6 -3.65 -7.63 2.69
C ARG A 6 -4.45 -6.99 1.56
N ALA A 7 -5.67 -6.56 1.85
CA ALA A 7 -6.50 -5.83 0.89
C ALA A 7 -5.88 -4.47 0.53
N ALA A 8 -5.38 -3.72 1.52
CA ALA A 8 -4.72 -2.44 1.31
C ALA A 8 -3.46 -2.57 0.44
N VAL A 9 -2.58 -3.52 0.75
CA VAL A 9 -1.37 -3.79 -0.04
C VAL A 9 -1.73 -4.21 -1.48
N ARG A 10 -2.73 -5.10 -1.63
CA ARG A 10 -3.13 -5.57 -2.96
C ARG A 10 -3.75 -4.44 -3.79
N SER A 11 -4.55 -3.58 -3.18
CA SER A 11 -5.13 -2.41 -3.84
C SER A 11 -4.05 -1.38 -4.22
N MET A 12 -3.05 -1.17 -3.36
CA MET A 12 -1.89 -0.32 -3.68
C MET A 12 -1.08 -0.87 -4.86
N ILE A 13 -0.84 -2.18 -4.91
CA ILE A 13 -0.12 -2.83 -6.03
C ILE A 13 -0.90 -2.64 -7.35
N GLU A 14 -2.22 -2.79 -7.33
CA GLU A 14 -3.04 -2.56 -8.52
C GLU A 14 -3.04 -1.08 -8.94
N PHE A 15 -3.07 -0.14 -7.98
CA PHE A 15 -2.92 1.29 -8.26
C PHE A 15 -1.56 1.61 -8.88
N LEU A 16 -0.46 1.08 -8.35
CA LEU A 16 0.89 1.28 -8.89
C LEU A 16 1.04 0.67 -10.29
N ALA A 17 0.43 -0.49 -10.54
CA ALA A 17 0.46 -1.11 -11.87
C ALA A 17 -0.36 -0.30 -12.89
N ALA A 18 -1.51 0.25 -12.49
CA ALA A 18 -2.38 1.02 -13.37
C ALA A 18 -1.87 2.45 -13.62
N GLU A 19 -1.44 3.15 -12.57
CA GLU A 19 -1.05 4.57 -12.62
C GLU A 19 0.41 4.76 -13.04
N HIS A 20 1.29 3.82 -12.67
CA HIS A 20 2.73 3.91 -12.92
C HIS A 20 3.28 2.83 -13.85
N GLY A 21 2.45 1.90 -14.34
CA GLY A 21 2.87 0.84 -15.25
C GLY A 21 3.84 -0.19 -14.63
N LEU A 22 3.97 -0.20 -13.29
CA LEU A 22 4.89 -1.08 -12.59
C LEU A 22 4.42 -2.54 -12.65
N SER A 23 5.35 -3.48 -12.80
CA SER A 23 5.01 -4.90 -12.66
C SER A 23 4.57 -5.20 -11.23
N ARG A 24 3.75 -6.24 -11.04
CA ARG A 24 3.34 -6.69 -9.70
C ARG A 24 4.52 -6.94 -8.77
N VAL A 25 5.66 -7.39 -9.31
CA VAL A 25 6.87 -7.68 -8.54
C VAL A 25 7.56 -6.38 -8.12
N GLU A 26 7.70 -5.40 -9.00
CA GLU A 26 8.29 -4.10 -8.68
C GLU A 26 7.42 -3.35 -7.66
N ALA A 27 6.10 -3.35 -7.85
CA ALA A 27 5.17 -2.77 -6.89
C ALA A 27 5.26 -3.46 -5.53
N TYR A 28 5.42 -4.79 -5.49
CA TYR A 28 5.61 -5.55 -4.25
C TYR A 28 6.95 -5.22 -3.58
N MET A 29 8.03 -5.10 -4.34
CA MET A 29 9.33 -4.68 -3.82
C MET A 29 9.25 -3.25 -3.28
N LEU A 30 8.69 -2.30 -4.02
CA LEU A 30 8.44 -0.93 -3.56
C LEU A 30 7.62 -0.89 -2.27
N CYS A 31 6.57 -1.70 -2.20
CA CYS A 31 5.77 -1.87 -0.99
C CYS A 31 6.59 -2.44 0.18
N SER A 32 7.58 -3.30 -0.08
CA SER A 32 8.43 -3.88 0.97
C SER A 32 9.56 -2.95 1.41
N VAL A 33 10.11 -2.13 0.51
CA VAL A 33 11.26 -1.25 0.82
C VAL A 33 10.79 0.12 1.29
N ALA A 34 9.65 0.59 0.77
CA ALA A 34 9.14 1.93 1.00
C ALA A 34 7.66 2.00 1.38
N GLY A 35 7.00 0.85 1.54
CA GLY A 35 5.65 0.81 2.08
C GLY A 35 5.69 1.10 3.57
N ASP A 36 5.32 2.33 3.93
CA ASP A 36 5.03 2.68 5.30
C ASP A 36 3.57 2.33 5.58
N LEU A 37 3.37 1.22 6.29
CA LEU A 37 2.06 0.77 6.76
C LEU A 37 1.65 1.63 7.95
N ARG A 38 1.04 2.79 7.67
CA ARG A 38 0.45 3.61 8.72
C ARG A 38 -0.96 3.13 9.04
N LEU A 39 -1.05 2.51 10.22
CA LEU A 39 -2.31 2.13 10.85
C LEU A 39 -2.95 3.40 11.43
N HIS A 40 -3.72 4.11 10.62
CA HIS A 40 -4.55 5.22 11.09
C HIS A 40 -5.78 4.64 11.78
N GLU A 41 -5.74 4.66 13.11
CA GLU A 41 -6.88 4.45 14.01
C GLU A 41 -7.42 3.02 14.12
N VAL A 42 -7.12 2.41 15.27
CA VAL A 42 -7.83 1.26 15.84
C VAL A 42 -9.10 1.72 16.58
N VAL A 43 -9.59 2.94 16.30
CA VAL A 43 -10.52 3.66 17.19
C VAL A 43 -11.99 3.36 16.85
N ASP A 44 -12.35 3.15 15.58
CA ASP A 44 -13.73 2.85 15.18
C ASP A 44 -13.95 1.36 14.88
N MET A 45 -14.53 0.64 15.86
CA MET A 45 -15.26 -0.59 15.56
C MET A 45 -16.48 -0.23 14.71
N PRO A 46 -16.68 -0.80 13.50
CA PRO A 46 -16.14 -2.07 13.00
C PRO A 46 -15.16 -1.96 11.81
N ASN A 47 -14.76 -0.76 11.39
CA ASN A 47 -14.00 -0.54 10.15
C ASN A 47 -12.54 -0.19 10.43
N PHE A 48 -11.67 -1.20 10.47
CA PHE A 48 -10.22 -0.99 10.54
C PHE A 48 -9.70 -0.49 9.19
N VAL A 49 -9.31 0.79 9.11
CA VAL A 49 -8.71 1.36 7.89
C VAL A 49 -7.20 1.19 7.95
N VAL A 50 -6.67 0.28 7.13
CA VAL A 50 -5.23 0.12 6.95
C VAL A 50 -4.85 0.84 5.66
N GLY A 51 -4.02 1.87 5.77
CA GLY A 51 -3.47 2.60 4.63
C GLY A 51 -2.02 2.19 4.38
N MET A 52 -1.68 1.96 3.12
CA MET A 52 -0.29 1.89 2.67
C MET A 52 0.07 3.28 2.13
N MET A 53 1.21 3.85 2.52
CA MET A 53 1.71 5.07 1.90
C MET A 53 3.10 4.82 1.32
N ILE A 54 3.33 5.36 0.13
CA ILE A 54 4.62 5.31 -0.56
C ILE A 54 4.97 6.74 -0.96
N PRO A 55 6.14 7.26 -0.55
CA PRO A 55 6.56 8.61 -0.93
C PRO A 55 6.74 8.70 -2.46
N LYS A 56 6.19 9.74 -3.10
CA LYS A 56 6.31 9.92 -4.57
C LYS A 56 7.75 10.16 -5.04
N SER A 57 8.67 10.51 -4.13
CA SER A 57 10.08 10.77 -4.46
C SER A 57 10.81 9.54 -5.01
N ILE A 58 10.46 8.34 -4.57
CA ILE A 58 11.01 7.06 -5.06
C ILE A 58 10.35 6.57 -6.35
N LEU A 59 9.19 7.13 -6.72
CA LEU A 59 8.58 6.88 -8.03
C LEU A 59 9.12 7.78 -9.14
N ARG A 60 9.85 8.84 -8.77
CA ARG A 60 10.46 9.77 -9.71
C ARG A 60 11.94 9.42 -9.85
N SER A 61 12.27 8.57 -10.83
CA SER A 61 13.64 8.46 -11.36
C SER A 61 13.84 9.37 -12.56
#